data_AF-A0A0C2D9B1-F1
#
_entry.id   AF-A0A0C2D9B1-F1
#
_cell.length_a   1.000
_cell.length_b   1.000
_cell.length_c   1.000
_cell.angle_alpha   90.00
_cell.angle_beta   90.00
_cell.angle_gamma   90.00
#
_symmetry.space_group_name_H-M   'P 1'
#
loop_
_entity.id
_entity.type
_entity.pdbx_description
1 polymer ?
#
loop_
_entity_poly.entity_id
_entity_poly.type
_entity_poly.pdbx_seq_one_letter_code
_entity_poly.pdbx_strand_id
1 'polypeptide(L)'
;MRVDPSASKPDWSALETAFEHNAPETHSYLDLETGQVATIVDSRPEDDEKRLSIRRNPAGFVHLDPASSREQYRWMERFVASVEDKALRDRLVLAIDGKGAFRRFKDVLLSYPVERDRWFSYRATLLHIYINSWLRTKDIALGENPPWGSPDQPTEPDVPLEKPVGRRGEGPTETLRSKAKDLVEQLPALELPAAIAYLRFLAERMPSVHE
;
A
#
# COMPACT_ATOMS: atom_id res chain seq x y z
N MET A 1 -24.02 -2.51 -5.24
CA MET A 1 -24.18 -3.85 -4.70
C MET A 1 -25.58 -3.95 -4.20
N ARG A 2 -26.32 -4.88 -4.76
CA ARG A 2 -27.64 -5.27 -4.28
C ARG A 2 -27.48 -6.67 -3.72
N VAL A 3 -28.07 -6.94 -2.57
CA VAL A 3 -28.13 -8.32 -2.08
C VAL A 3 -29.37 -8.94 -2.66
N ASP A 4 -29.18 -9.98 -3.45
CA ASP A 4 -30.25 -10.77 -4.06
C ASP A 4 -30.09 -12.21 -3.59
N PRO A 5 -30.99 -12.73 -2.74
CA PRO A 5 -30.92 -14.11 -2.25
C PRO A 5 -30.93 -15.18 -3.34
N SER A 6 -31.33 -14.84 -4.57
CA SER A 6 -31.27 -15.74 -5.73
C SER A 6 -29.91 -15.75 -6.45
N ALA A 7 -29.05 -14.78 -6.16
CA ALA A 7 -27.69 -14.71 -6.69
C ALA A 7 -26.72 -15.60 -5.90
N SER A 8 -25.57 -15.89 -6.51
CA SER A 8 -24.57 -16.75 -5.91
C SER A 8 -23.85 -16.09 -4.74
N LYS A 9 -23.50 -16.91 -3.74
CA LYS A 9 -22.75 -16.46 -2.56
C LYS A 9 -21.30 -16.25 -2.95
N PRO A 10 -20.76 -15.02 -2.83
CA PRO A 10 -19.38 -14.75 -3.19
C PRO A 10 -18.40 -15.38 -2.18
N ASP A 11 -17.26 -15.84 -2.67
CA ASP A 11 -16.11 -16.14 -1.83
C ASP A 11 -15.47 -14.82 -1.38
N TRP A 12 -15.91 -14.33 -0.22
CA TRP A 12 -15.43 -13.08 0.35
C TRP A 12 -13.93 -13.08 0.66
N SER A 13 -13.37 -14.22 1.06
CA SER A 13 -11.95 -14.35 1.39
C SER A 13 -11.09 -14.22 0.12
N ALA A 14 -11.48 -14.91 -0.94
CA ALA A 14 -10.80 -14.82 -2.23
C ALA A 14 -10.98 -13.43 -2.86
N LEU A 15 -12.15 -12.81 -2.70
CA LEU A 15 -12.41 -11.44 -3.16
C LEU A 15 -11.51 -10.45 -2.41
N GLU A 16 -11.48 -10.49 -1.08
CA GLU A 16 -10.59 -9.63 -0.28
C GLU A 16 -9.13 -9.81 -0.71
N THR A 17 -8.66 -11.05 -0.84
CA THR A 17 -7.31 -11.38 -1.31
C THR A 17 -7.01 -10.77 -2.68
N ALA A 18 -7.97 -10.82 -3.60
CA ALA A 18 -7.80 -10.22 -4.93
C ALA A 18 -7.62 -8.70 -4.85
N PHE A 19 -8.35 -8.00 -3.98
CA PHE A 19 -8.20 -6.54 -3.80
C PHE A 19 -6.90 -6.15 -3.09
N GLU A 20 -6.26 -7.06 -2.35
CA GLU A 20 -4.94 -6.82 -1.74
C GLU A 20 -3.79 -6.87 -2.76
N HIS A 21 -3.89 -7.74 -3.75
CA HIS A 21 -2.81 -8.00 -4.71
C HIS A 21 -2.88 -7.02 -5.90
N ASN A 22 -1.76 -6.33 -6.16
CA ASN A 22 -1.66 -5.32 -7.23
C ASN A 22 -0.50 -5.64 -8.20
N ALA A 23 -0.14 -6.92 -8.31
CA ALA A 23 0.86 -7.36 -9.26
C ALA A 23 0.33 -7.12 -10.69
N PRO A 24 1.02 -6.33 -11.54
CA PRO A 24 0.53 -5.95 -12.87
C PRO A 24 0.15 -7.12 -13.78
N GLU A 25 0.82 -8.26 -13.60
CA GLU A 25 0.63 -9.51 -14.34
C GLU A 25 -0.47 -10.41 -13.79
N THR A 26 -1.13 -10.00 -12.69
CA THR A 26 -2.17 -10.76 -12.01
C THR A 26 -3.51 -10.07 -12.18
N HIS A 27 -4.47 -10.79 -12.73
CA HIS A 27 -5.84 -10.33 -12.97
C HIS A 27 -6.81 -11.22 -12.23
N SER A 28 -7.76 -10.63 -11.52
CA SER A 28 -8.79 -11.37 -10.78
C SER A 28 -10.17 -11.03 -11.29
N TYR A 29 -11.03 -12.04 -11.39
CA TYR A 29 -12.39 -11.91 -11.88
C TYR A 29 -13.34 -12.60 -10.91
N LEU A 30 -14.46 -11.95 -10.58
CA LEU A 30 -15.56 -12.58 -9.87
C LEU A 30 -16.50 -13.23 -10.88
N ASP A 31 -16.70 -14.53 -10.74
CA ASP A 31 -17.74 -15.29 -11.44
C ASP A 31 -19.08 -15.04 -10.75
N LEU A 32 -20.04 -14.48 -11.49
CA LEU A 32 -21.37 -14.15 -10.97
C LEU A 32 -22.29 -15.38 -10.86
N GLU A 33 -22.00 -16.44 -11.61
CA GLU A 33 -22.77 -17.69 -11.57
C GLU A 33 -22.37 -18.55 -10.37
N THR A 34 -21.09 -18.56 -10.01
CA THR A 34 -20.59 -19.41 -8.91
C THR A 34 -20.26 -18.64 -7.64
N GLY A 35 -20.06 -17.32 -7.72
CA GLY A 35 -19.54 -16.49 -6.64
C GLY A 35 -18.03 -16.66 -6.40
N GLN A 36 -17.34 -17.48 -7.21
CA GLN A 36 -15.90 -17.74 -7.03
C GLN A 36 -15.04 -16.65 -7.67
N VAL A 37 -13.82 -16.48 -7.15
CA VAL A 37 -12.83 -15.58 -7.73
C VAL A 37 -11.82 -16.37 -8.55
N ALA A 38 -11.78 -16.10 -9.86
CA ALA A 38 -10.79 -16.63 -10.77
C ALA A 38 -9.59 -15.67 -10.85
N THR A 39 -8.43 -16.12 -10.40
CA THR A 39 -7.16 -15.39 -10.58
C THR A 39 -6.37 -15.98 -11.74
N ILE A 40 -5.88 -15.10 -12.61
CA ILE A 40 -5.10 -15.37 -13.80
C ILE A 40 -3.77 -14.64 -13.69
N VAL A 41 -2.68 -15.35 -13.91
CA VAL A 41 -1.33 -14.78 -14.02
C VAL A 41 -0.84 -14.93 -15.44
N ASP A 42 -0.51 -13.83 -16.13
CA ASP A 42 -0.18 -13.80 -17.56
C ASP A 42 0.87 -14.82 -17.99
N SER A 43 1.87 -15.06 -17.16
CA SER A 43 2.96 -16.00 -17.43
C SER A 43 2.63 -17.47 -17.18
N ARG A 44 1.46 -17.81 -16.63
CA ARG A 44 1.05 -19.19 -16.28
C ARG A 44 0.18 -19.81 -17.37
N PRO A 45 0.65 -20.88 -18.06
CA PRO A 45 -0.15 -21.58 -19.07
C PRO A 45 -1.36 -22.31 -18.49
N GLU A 46 -1.30 -22.76 -17.22
CA GLU A 46 -2.41 -23.41 -16.53
C GLU A 46 -3.67 -22.53 -16.43
N ASP A 47 -3.51 -21.21 -16.54
CA ASP A 47 -4.63 -20.27 -16.51
C ASP A 47 -5.33 -20.09 -17.88
N ASP A 48 -4.86 -20.77 -18.95
CA ASP A 48 -5.45 -20.65 -20.29
C ASP A 48 -6.91 -21.12 -20.36
N GLU A 49 -7.27 -22.14 -19.58
CA GLU A 49 -8.66 -22.59 -19.47
C GLU A 49 -9.54 -21.52 -18.83
N LYS A 50 -9.06 -20.83 -17.79
CA LYS A 50 -9.76 -19.70 -17.16
C LYS A 50 -9.88 -18.51 -18.12
N ARG A 51 -8.84 -18.22 -18.90
CA ARG A 51 -8.89 -17.19 -19.96
C ARG A 51 -9.93 -17.53 -21.02
N LEU A 52 -10.03 -18.80 -21.39
CA LEU A 52 -11.03 -19.27 -22.36
C LEU A 52 -12.45 -19.20 -21.80
N SER A 53 -12.69 -19.56 -20.53
CA SER A 53 -14.02 -19.45 -19.92
C SER A 53 -14.50 -18.00 -19.86
N ILE A 54 -13.64 -17.07 -19.42
CA ILE A 54 -13.96 -15.63 -19.37
C ILE A 54 -14.23 -15.08 -20.78
N ARG A 55 -13.43 -15.46 -21.78
CA ARG A 55 -13.66 -15.03 -23.17
C ARG A 55 -14.95 -15.58 -23.77
N ARG A 56 -15.39 -16.77 -23.35
CA ARG A 56 -16.63 -17.39 -23.84
C ARG A 56 -17.89 -16.77 -23.21
N ASN A 57 -17.80 -16.34 -21.95
CA ASN A 57 -18.92 -15.72 -21.24
C ASN A 57 -18.51 -14.42 -20.52
N PRO A 58 -18.13 -13.35 -21.23
CA PRO A 58 -17.63 -12.13 -20.58
C PRO A 58 -18.65 -11.44 -19.69
N ALA A 59 -19.96 -11.65 -19.92
CA ALA A 59 -21.02 -11.07 -19.09
C ALA A 59 -21.17 -11.77 -17.74
N GLY A 60 -20.73 -13.03 -17.61
CA GLY A 60 -20.75 -13.79 -16.36
C GLY A 60 -19.59 -13.48 -15.42
N PHE A 61 -18.59 -12.69 -15.86
CA PHE A 61 -17.42 -12.35 -15.07
C PHE A 61 -17.26 -10.85 -14.90
N VAL A 62 -16.88 -10.44 -13.69
CA VAL A 62 -16.52 -9.04 -13.40
C VAL A 62 -15.06 -8.97 -13.02
N HIS A 63 -14.26 -8.23 -13.80
CA HIS A 63 -12.87 -7.93 -13.43
C HIS A 63 -12.84 -7.15 -12.12
N LEU A 64 -12.12 -7.65 -11.12
CA LEU A 64 -11.90 -6.98 -9.85
C LEU A 64 -10.80 -5.92 -10.04
N ASP A 65 -11.04 -4.69 -9.57
CA ASP A 65 -10.10 -3.57 -9.70
C ASP A 65 -9.50 -3.23 -8.32
N PRO A 66 -8.36 -3.83 -7.93
CA PRO A 66 -7.67 -3.54 -6.68
C PRO A 66 -7.38 -2.05 -6.48
N ALA A 67 -7.23 -1.64 -5.22
CA ALA A 67 -6.87 -0.26 -4.91
C ALA A 67 -5.49 0.07 -5.51
N SER A 68 -5.45 1.03 -6.43
CA SER A 68 -4.20 1.41 -7.12
C SER A 68 -3.04 1.69 -6.15
N SER A 69 -1.80 1.49 -6.60
CA SER A 69 -0.62 1.80 -5.78
C SER A 69 -0.61 3.25 -5.27
N ARG A 70 -1.16 4.19 -6.05
CA ARG A 70 -1.32 5.58 -5.63
C ARG A 70 -2.31 5.74 -4.48
N GLU A 71 -3.41 5.00 -4.51
CA GLU A 71 -4.40 5.04 -3.43
C GLU A 71 -3.86 4.37 -2.15
N GLN A 72 -3.18 3.24 -2.28
CA GLN A 72 -2.50 2.60 -1.14
C GLN A 72 -1.38 3.49 -0.57
N TYR A 73 -0.68 4.24 -1.41
CA TYR A 73 0.31 5.21 -0.96
C TYR A 73 -0.33 6.34 -0.14
N ARG A 74 -1.51 6.83 -0.56
CA ARG A 74 -2.27 7.81 0.25
C ARG A 74 -2.68 7.25 1.60
N TRP A 75 -3.04 5.97 1.68
CA TRP A 75 -3.32 5.32 2.96
C TRP A 75 -2.10 5.32 3.87
N MET A 76 -0.91 5.05 3.33
CA MET A 76 0.34 5.18 4.07
C MET A 76 0.58 6.62 4.53
N GLU A 77 0.40 7.63 3.67
CA GLU A 77 0.57 9.04 4.06
C GLU A 77 -0.35 9.44 5.21
N ARG A 78 -1.63 9.07 5.13
CA ARG A 78 -2.63 9.36 6.17
C ARG A 78 -2.29 8.65 7.49
N PHE A 79 -1.85 7.39 7.41
CA PHE A 79 -1.41 6.65 8.59
C PHE A 79 -0.17 7.27 9.24
N VAL A 80 0.84 7.66 8.44
CA VAL A 80 2.05 8.32 8.96
C VAL A 80 1.70 9.63 9.64
N ALA A 81 0.78 10.42 9.06
CA ALA A 81 0.32 11.67 9.67
C ALA A 81 -0.35 11.44 11.04
N SER A 82 -1.01 10.30 11.23
CA SER A 82 -1.69 9.96 12.47
C SER A 82 -0.76 9.38 13.56
N VAL A 83 0.53 9.17 13.28
CA VAL A 83 1.47 8.62 14.28
C VAL A 83 1.82 9.70 15.31
N GLU A 84 1.55 9.40 16.58
CA GLU A 84 1.80 10.32 17.70
C GLU A 84 3.28 10.42 18.08
N ASP A 85 4.02 9.30 18.06
CA ASP A 85 5.46 9.29 18.28
C ASP A 85 6.16 10.03 17.14
N LYS A 86 6.62 11.25 17.45
CA LYS A 86 7.32 12.13 16.51
C LYS A 86 8.55 11.46 15.89
N ALA A 87 9.34 10.71 16.68
CA ALA A 87 10.56 10.10 16.17
C ALA A 87 10.25 8.97 15.18
N LEU A 88 9.20 8.18 15.43
CA LEU A 88 8.71 7.19 14.48
C LEU A 88 8.11 7.87 13.23
N ARG A 89 7.28 8.89 13.42
CA ARG A 89 6.67 9.63 12.31
C ARG A 89 7.72 10.19 11.37
N ASP A 90 8.75 10.86 11.89
CA ASP A 90 9.85 11.41 11.09
C ASP A 90 10.59 10.31 10.31
N ARG A 91 10.81 9.14 10.92
CA ARG A 91 11.38 7.98 10.20
C ARG A 91 10.49 7.47 9.08
N LEU A 92 9.19 7.36 9.32
CA LEU A 92 8.23 6.89 8.34
C LEU A 92 8.06 7.88 7.18
N VAL A 93 8.08 9.19 7.45
CA VAL A 93 8.07 10.25 6.41
C VAL A 93 9.21 10.05 5.42
N LEU A 94 10.40 9.72 5.91
CA LEU A 94 11.56 9.42 5.06
C LEU A 94 11.42 8.05 4.39
N ALA A 95 10.91 7.06 5.09
CA ALA A 95 10.75 5.70 4.56
C ALA A 95 9.83 5.66 3.34
N ILE A 96 8.76 6.46 3.34
CA ILE A 96 7.77 6.49 2.25
C ILE A 96 8.19 7.36 1.06
N ASP A 97 9.36 8.00 1.09
CA ASP A 97 9.82 8.82 -0.04
C ASP A 97 10.49 7.96 -1.13
N GLY A 98 10.16 8.21 -2.40
CA GLY A 98 10.82 7.58 -3.55
C GLY A 98 10.58 6.08 -3.79
N LYS A 99 11.36 5.49 -4.70
CA LYS A 99 11.25 4.08 -5.11
C LYS A 99 11.49 3.14 -3.92
N GLY A 100 10.64 2.13 -3.74
CA GLY A 100 10.74 1.18 -2.63
C GLY A 100 10.07 1.62 -1.32
N ALA A 101 9.28 2.69 -1.35
CA ALA A 101 8.54 3.23 -0.21
C ALA A 101 7.77 2.17 0.60
N PHE A 102 6.97 1.34 -0.09
CA PHE A 102 6.18 0.28 0.56
C PHE A 102 7.02 -0.70 1.36
N ARG A 103 8.21 -1.06 0.85
CA ARG A 103 9.12 -1.98 1.54
C ARG A 103 9.70 -1.30 2.78
N ARG A 104 10.33 -0.14 2.61
CA ARG A 104 10.95 0.60 3.73
C ARG A 104 9.96 0.95 4.83
N PHE A 105 8.73 1.32 4.48
CA PHE A 105 7.67 1.57 5.44
C PHE A 105 7.40 0.35 6.33
N LYS A 106 7.23 -0.84 5.71
CA LYS A 106 7.06 -2.09 6.46
C LYS A 106 8.30 -2.43 7.28
N ASP A 107 9.50 -2.23 6.72
CA ASP A 107 10.77 -2.50 7.40
C ASP A 107 10.91 -1.65 8.68
N VAL A 108 10.53 -0.37 8.63
CA VAL A 108 10.49 0.48 9.83
C VAL A 108 9.52 -0.09 10.86
N LEU A 109 8.30 -0.46 10.45
CA LEU A 109 7.28 -1.00 11.35
C LEU A 109 7.66 -2.34 12.00
N LEU A 110 8.61 -3.10 11.46
CA LEU A 110 9.10 -4.33 12.11
C LEU A 110 9.68 -4.08 13.50
N SER A 111 10.22 -2.87 13.74
CA SER A 111 10.75 -2.47 15.05
C SER A 111 9.68 -1.88 15.99
N TYR A 112 8.43 -1.74 15.53
CA TYR A 112 7.33 -1.08 16.23
C TYR A 112 6.05 -1.94 16.15
N PRO A 113 5.97 -3.07 16.89
CA PRO A 113 4.89 -4.04 16.75
C PRO A 113 3.49 -3.45 16.98
N VAL A 114 3.33 -2.54 17.95
CA VAL A 114 2.05 -1.89 18.22
C VAL A 114 1.58 -1.04 17.03
N GLU A 115 2.47 -0.24 16.45
CA GLU A 115 2.16 0.58 15.27
C GLU A 115 1.99 -0.26 14.01
N ARG A 116 2.70 -1.38 13.92
CA ARG A 116 2.53 -2.37 12.85
C ARG A 116 1.12 -2.97 12.88
N ASP A 117 0.63 -3.38 14.04
CA ASP A 117 -0.71 -3.94 14.17
C ASP A 117 -1.79 -2.88 13.95
N ARG A 118 -1.54 -1.64 14.38
CA ARG A 118 -2.38 -0.47 14.08
C ARG A 118 -2.46 -0.22 12.57
N TRP A 119 -1.33 -0.29 11.86
CA TRP A 119 -1.29 -0.15 10.41
C TRP A 119 -2.11 -1.23 9.71
N PHE A 120 -1.98 -2.50 10.10
CA PHE A 120 -2.75 -3.57 9.46
C PHE A 120 -4.24 -3.42 9.68
N SER A 121 -4.66 -3.09 10.89
CA SER A 121 -6.07 -2.83 11.21
C SER A 121 -6.60 -1.65 10.39
N TYR A 122 -5.86 -0.53 10.36
CA TYR A 122 -6.20 0.66 9.60
C TYR A 122 -6.31 0.39 8.09
N ARG A 123 -5.34 -0.33 7.51
CA ARG A 123 -5.34 -0.70 6.09
C ARG A 123 -6.49 -1.65 5.75
N ALA A 124 -6.78 -2.65 6.60
CA ALA A 124 -7.89 -3.57 6.39
C ALA A 124 -9.23 -2.83 6.36
N THR A 125 -9.46 -1.90 7.31
CA THR A 125 -10.63 -1.03 7.31
C THR A 125 -10.77 -0.25 6.00
N LEU A 126 -9.70 0.41 5.53
CA LEU A 126 -9.73 1.17 4.28
C LEU A 126 -9.95 0.29 3.05
N LEU A 127 -9.39 -0.92 3.04
CA LEU A 127 -9.62 -1.91 2.00
C LEU A 127 -11.09 -2.33 1.93
N HIS A 128 -11.72 -2.61 3.07
CA HIS A 128 -13.14 -2.96 3.14
C HIS A 128 -14.04 -1.81 2.67
N ILE A 129 -13.73 -0.57 3.05
CA ILE A 129 -14.43 0.62 2.53
C ILE A 129 -14.30 0.70 1.00
N TYR A 130 -13.08 0.50 0.48
CA TYR A 130 -12.82 0.51 -0.95
C TYR A 130 -13.61 -0.58 -1.69
N ILE A 131 -13.56 -1.82 -1.20
CA ILE A 131 -14.31 -2.96 -1.77
C ILE A 131 -15.80 -2.64 -1.78
N ASN A 132 -16.36 -2.15 -0.67
CA ASN A 132 -17.77 -1.78 -0.58
C ASN A 132 -18.15 -0.67 -1.58
N SER A 133 -17.30 0.34 -1.74
CA SER A 133 -17.50 1.42 -2.71
C SER A 133 -17.45 0.91 -4.15
N TRP A 134 -16.50 0.03 -4.45
CA TRP A 134 -16.34 -0.59 -5.76
C TRP A 134 -17.56 -1.47 -6.10
N LEU A 135 -17.99 -2.33 -5.19
CA LEU A 135 -19.18 -3.17 -5.33
C LEU A 135 -20.45 -2.34 -5.51
N ARG A 136 -20.54 -1.18 -4.83
CA ARG A 136 -21.61 -0.20 -5.04
C ARG A 136 -21.60 0.39 -6.44
N THR A 137 -20.44 0.84 -6.91
CA THR A 137 -20.26 1.48 -8.21
C THR A 137 -20.54 0.53 -9.38
N LYS A 138 -20.16 -0.75 -9.26
CA LYS A 138 -20.40 -1.76 -10.29
C LYS A 138 -21.84 -2.29 -10.31
N ASP A 139 -22.65 -1.96 -9.30
CA ASP A 139 -24.06 -2.35 -9.18
C ASP A 139 -24.32 -3.88 -9.31
N ILE A 140 -23.40 -4.67 -8.78
CA ILE A 140 -23.46 -6.15 -8.86
C ILE A 140 -24.49 -6.70 -7.87
N ALA A 141 -25.25 -7.71 -8.27
CA ALA A 141 -26.11 -8.48 -7.40
C ALA A 141 -25.34 -9.67 -6.80
N LEU A 142 -25.30 -9.80 -5.47
CA LEU A 142 -24.61 -10.88 -4.76
C LEU A 142 -25.54 -11.56 -3.75
N GLY A 143 -25.34 -12.85 -3.51
CA GLY A 143 -26.18 -13.68 -2.65
C GLY A 143 -26.07 -13.39 -1.14
N GLU A 144 -25.08 -12.60 -0.73
CA GLU A 144 -24.79 -12.33 0.67
C GLU A 144 -24.17 -10.93 0.84
N ASN A 145 -24.21 -10.40 2.07
CA ASN A 145 -23.45 -9.20 2.44
C ASN A 145 -21.99 -9.55 2.76
N PRO A 146 -21.06 -8.61 2.59
CA PRO A 146 -19.68 -8.80 3.03
C PRO A 146 -19.60 -9.05 4.54
N PRO A 147 -18.72 -9.95 5.01
CA PRO A 147 -18.60 -10.31 6.42
C PRO A 147 -18.09 -9.16 7.28
N TRP A 148 -17.38 -8.20 6.68
CA TRP A 148 -16.92 -6.97 7.34
C TRP A 148 -17.98 -5.87 7.42
N GLY A 149 -19.18 -6.07 6.85
CA GLY A 149 -20.28 -5.11 6.92
C GLY A 149 -19.94 -3.75 6.27
N SER A 150 -20.28 -2.66 6.96
CA SER A 150 -20.01 -1.28 6.52
C SER A 150 -19.11 -0.58 7.53
N PRO A 151 -17.78 -0.75 7.43
CA PRO A 151 -16.87 -0.11 8.37
C PRO A 151 -16.85 1.40 8.20
N ASP A 152 -16.73 2.11 9.32
CA ASP A 152 -16.59 3.56 9.34
C ASP A 152 -15.21 3.99 8.85
N GLN A 153 -15.16 5.17 8.22
CA GLN A 153 -13.88 5.77 7.84
C GLN A 153 -13.08 6.09 9.11
N PRO A 154 -11.81 5.63 9.22
CA PRO A 154 -10.96 6.00 10.33
C PRO A 154 -10.91 7.51 10.49
N THR A 155 -10.93 7.99 11.75
CA THR A 155 -10.69 9.40 12.02
C THR A 155 -9.25 9.73 11.64
N GLU A 156 -9.09 10.70 10.77
CA GLU A 156 -7.79 11.09 10.27
C GLU A 156 -7.45 12.51 10.70
N PRO A 157 -6.16 12.81 10.92
CA PRO A 157 -5.74 14.18 11.12
C PRO A 157 -6.09 15.00 9.88
N ASP A 158 -6.79 16.11 10.06
CA ASP A 158 -7.04 17.12 9.00
C ASP A 158 -5.78 17.94 8.67
N VAL A 159 -4.60 17.41 9.03
CA VAL A 159 -3.31 18.06 8.83
C VAL A 159 -2.57 17.27 7.75
N PRO A 160 -2.23 17.90 6.60
CA PRO A 160 -1.40 17.26 5.59
C PRO A 160 -0.09 16.75 6.20
N LEU A 161 0.37 15.60 5.72
CA LEU A 161 1.65 15.05 6.18
C LEU A 161 2.79 16.04 5.90
N GLU A 162 3.39 16.59 6.96
CA GLU A 162 4.54 17.46 6.83
C GLU A 162 5.73 16.68 6.29
N LYS A 163 6.18 17.04 5.09
CA LYS A 163 7.36 16.49 4.43
C LYS A 163 8.48 17.53 4.44
N PRO A 164 9.75 17.14 4.68
CA PRO A 164 10.89 18.04 4.51
C PRO A 164 10.83 18.73 3.14
N VAL A 165 10.80 20.06 3.13
CA VAL A 165 10.65 20.88 1.92
C VAL A 165 12.04 21.15 1.33
N GLY A 166 12.31 20.60 0.15
CA GLY A 166 13.54 20.84 -0.62
C GLY A 166 13.39 21.89 -1.71
N ARG A 167 14.40 21.98 -2.59
CA ARG A 167 14.28 22.78 -3.81
C ARG A 167 13.19 22.16 -4.71
N ARG A 168 12.64 22.95 -5.62
CA ARG A 168 11.48 22.57 -6.45
C ARG A 168 11.77 21.26 -7.21
N GLY A 169 11.06 20.18 -6.86
CA GLY A 169 11.21 18.85 -7.47
C GLY A 169 12.05 17.85 -6.66
N GLU A 170 12.65 18.25 -5.54
CA GLU A 170 13.37 17.35 -4.63
C GLU A 170 12.42 16.69 -3.63
N GLY A 171 12.53 15.37 -3.48
CA GLY A 171 11.86 14.65 -2.40
C GLY A 171 12.51 14.92 -1.03
N PRO A 172 11.83 14.57 0.07
CA PRO A 172 12.37 14.63 1.43
C PRO A 172 13.80 14.10 1.60
N THR A 173 14.11 12.98 0.96
CA THR A 173 15.43 12.34 1.06
C THR A 173 16.49 13.20 0.39
N GLU A 174 16.20 13.74 -0.80
CA GLU A 174 17.14 14.57 -1.55
C GLU A 174 17.35 15.92 -0.86
N THR A 175 16.30 16.46 -0.25
CA THR A 175 16.37 17.64 0.61
C THR A 175 17.37 17.46 1.75
N LEU A 176 17.27 16.32 2.46
CA LEU A 176 18.20 16.00 3.55
C LEU A 176 19.63 15.77 3.04
N ARG A 177 19.78 15.17 1.85
CA ARG A 177 21.09 15.00 1.20
C ARG A 177 21.74 16.36 0.90
N SER A 178 21.00 17.28 0.29
CA SER A 178 21.49 18.64 0.04
C SER A 178 21.89 19.33 1.35
N LYS A 179 21.03 19.27 2.36
CA LYS A 179 21.32 19.87 3.67
C LYS A 179 22.56 19.26 4.33
N ALA A 180 22.76 17.95 4.24
CA ALA A 180 23.95 17.28 4.75
C ALA A 180 25.22 17.73 4.01
N LYS A 181 25.15 17.87 2.68
CA LYS A 181 26.27 18.38 1.88
C LYS A 181 26.63 19.81 2.28
N ASP A 182 25.64 20.69 2.40
CA ASP A 182 25.83 22.10 2.80
C ASP A 182 26.47 22.21 4.20
N LEU A 183 26.07 21.34 5.14
CA LEU A 183 26.68 21.29 6.47
C LEU A 183 28.15 20.87 6.41
N VAL A 184 28.49 19.88 5.59
CA VAL A 184 29.88 19.44 5.42
C VAL A 184 30.73 20.54 4.80
N GLU A 185 30.21 21.32 3.84
CA GLU A 185 30.90 22.45 3.22
C GLU A 185 31.19 23.59 4.20
N GLN A 186 30.38 23.75 5.27
CA GLN A 186 30.54 24.80 6.27
C GLN A 186 31.43 24.40 7.46
N LEU A 187 31.86 23.13 7.56
CA LEU A 187 32.66 22.66 8.68
C LEU A 187 34.11 23.21 8.63
N PRO A 188 34.69 23.60 9.78
CA PRO A 188 36.12 23.89 9.86
C PRO A 188 36.97 22.69 9.44
N ALA A 189 38.11 22.94 8.79
CA ALA A 189 39.00 21.88 8.31
C ALA A 189 39.42 20.86 9.40
N LEU A 190 39.53 21.32 10.65
CA LEU A 190 39.89 20.49 11.80
C LEU A 190 38.81 19.44 12.15
N GLU A 191 37.55 19.71 11.84
CA GLU A 191 36.41 18.82 12.16
C GLU A 191 36.10 17.82 11.05
N LEU A 192 36.64 18.02 9.83
CA LEU A 192 36.40 17.15 8.68
C LEU A 192 36.78 15.67 8.93
N PRO A 193 37.89 15.32 9.60
CA PRO A 193 38.21 13.93 9.90
C PRO A 193 37.13 13.23 10.75
N ALA A 194 36.58 13.93 11.74
CA ALA A 194 35.52 13.40 12.60
C ALA A 194 34.21 13.22 11.83
N ALA A 195 33.84 14.20 10.99
CA ALA A 195 32.67 14.10 10.13
C ALA A 195 32.77 12.91 9.15
N ILE A 196 33.93 12.70 8.52
CA ILE A 196 34.17 11.56 7.63
C ILE A 196 34.04 10.23 8.40
N ALA A 197 34.62 10.14 9.60
CA ALA A 197 34.52 8.93 10.42
C ALA A 197 33.06 8.60 10.77
N TYR A 198 32.27 9.60 11.15
CA TYR A 198 30.86 9.41 11.48
C TYR A 198 30.02 8.99 10.25
N LEU A 199 30.23 9.63 9.11
CA LEU A 199 29.54 9.27 7.86
C LEU A 199 29.88 7.84 7.40
N ARG A 200 31.14 7.40 7.56
CA ARG A 200 31.55 6.01 7.29
C ARG A 200 30.87 5.03 8.23
N PHE A 201 30.86 5.31 9.53
CA PHE A 201 30.15 4.49 10.50
C PHE A 201 28.66 4.34 10.16
N LEU A 202 28.00 5.42 9.74
CA LEU A 202 26.60 5.35 9.30
C LEU A 202 26.42 4.49 8.04
N ALA A 203 27.34 4.56 7.08
CA ALA A 203 27.30 3.76 5.86
C ALA A 203 27.49 2.26 6.15
N GLU A 204 28.38 1.89 7.07
CA GLU A 204 28.66 0.51 7.48
C GLU A 204 27.57 -0.09 8.36
N ARG A 205 26.85 0.75 9.12
CA ARG A 205 25.75 0.34 10.00
C ARG A 205 24.43 0.08 9.27
N MET A 206 24.27 0.55 8.03
CA MET A 206 23.14 0.12 7.21
C MET A 206 23.36 -1.36 6.84
N PRO A 207 22.44 -2.30 7.18
CA PRO A 207 22.56 -3.64 6.67
C PRO A 207 22.58 -3.55 5.15
N SER A 208 23.62 -4.09 4.54
CA SER A 208 23.72 -4.29 3.09
C SER A 208 22.37 -4.83 2.62
N VAL A 209 21.61 -4.00 1.91
CA VAL A 209 20.46 -4.48 1.14
C VAL A 209 21.10 -5.27 0.01
N HIS A 210 21.40 -6.54 0.27
CA HIS A 210 21.81 -7.45 -0.78
C HIS A 210 20.65 -7.56 -1.77
N GLU A 211 21.00 -7.30 -3.03
CA GLU A 211 20.16 -7.35 -4.24
C GLU A 211 19.37 -8.65 -4.39
#